data_AF-A0A8J3RF61-F1
#
_entry.id   AF-A0A8J3RF61-F1
#
_cell.length_a   1.000
_cell.length_b   1.000
_cell.length_c   1.000
_cell.angle_alpha   90.00
_cell.angle_beta   90.00
_cell.angle_gamma   90.00
#
_symmetry.space_group_name_H-M   'P 1'
#
loop_
_entity.id
_entity.type
_entity.pdbx_description
1 polymer ?
#
loop_
_entity_poly.entity_id
_entity_poly.type
_entity_poly.pdbx_seq_one_letter_code
_entity_poly.pdbx_strand_id
1 'polypeptide(L)'
;MRTIPIPVDVTKLNITCVKPPKPRLANKETGEVKRDRDGNVMYELTLLIEDEFNRMELVKVSTSPEPSVIAGEEVVPIGLVGYVWEQNGRWGISYRAQSFAPAAAARTGAER
;
A
#
# COMPACT_ATOMS: atom_id res chain seq x y z
N MET A 1 20.36 2.23 -11.57
CA MET A 1 19.21 2.67 -12.38
C MET A 1 18.26 3.43 -11.44
N ARG A 2 17.89 4.69 -11.73
CA ARG A 2 16.84 5.36 -10.95
C ARG A 2 15.50 4.76 -11.39
N THR A 3 14.86 3.98 -10.52
CA THR A 3 13.51 3.45 -10.81
C THR A 3 12.52 4.60 -10.71
N ILE A 4 11.87 4.93 -11.83
CA ILE A 4 10.78 5.91 -11.85
C ILE A 4 9.56 5.21 -11.24
N PRO A 5 8.93 5.75 -10.18
CA PRO A 5 7.70 5.19 -9.63
C PRO A 5 6.59 5.24 -10.68
N ILE A 6 5.76 4.21 -10.74
CA ILE A 6 4.59 4.13 -11.60
C ILE A 6 3.38 4.58 -10.78
N PRO A 7 2.78 5.75 -11.03
CA PRO A 7 1.56 6.16 -10.35
C PRO A 7 0.43 5.18 -10.65
N VAL A 8 -0.33 4.81 -9.62
CA VAL A 8 -1.50 3.94 -9.77
C VAL A 8 -2.75 4.81 -9.75
N ASP A 9 -3.57 4.69 -10.78
CA ASP A 9 -4.91 5.30 -10.80
C ASP A 9 -5.85 4.48 -9.91
N VAL A 10 -6.15 5.02 -8.73
CA VAL A 10 -7.02 4.39 -7.74
C VAL A 10 -8.51 4.70 -7.97
N THR A 11 -8.84 5.59 -8.91
CA THR A 11 -10.24 6.01 -9.14
C THR A 11 -11.11 4.92 -9.76
N LYS A 12 -10.48 3.88 -10.29
CA LYS A 12 -11.11 2.73 -10.96
C LYS A 12 -11.05 1.43 -10.13
N LEU A 13 -10.66 1.54 -8.86
CA LEU A 13 -10.39 0.40 -8.00
C LEU A 13 -11.24 0.49 -6.74
N ASN A 14 -11.86 -0.64 -6.35
CA ASN A 14 -12.39 -0.81 -5.01
C ASN A 14 -11.31 -1.49 -4.16
N ILE A 15 -10.97 -0.88 -3.02
CA ILE A 15 -9.83 -1.30 -2.21
C ILE A 15 -10.26 -1.51 -0.77
N THR A 16 -10.13 -2.73 -0.28
CA THR A 16 -10.50 -3.10 1.08
C THR A 16 -9.28 -3.58 1.86
N CYS A 17 -9.09 -3.07 3.07
CA CYS A 17 -8.06 -3.57 3.96
C CYS A 17 -8.46 -4.96 4.48
N VAL A 18 -7.65 -5.99 4.19
CA VAL A 18 -7.90 -7.36 4.69
C VAL A 18 -7.00 -7.73 5.86
N LYS A 19 -5.82 -7.11 5.99
CA LYS A 19 -4.97 -7.23 7.18
C LYS A 19 -4.51 -5.85 7.62
N PRO A 20 -4.67 -5.51 8.91
CA PRO A 20 -4.31 -4.20 9.42
C PRO A 20 -2.80 -3.98 9.33
N PRO A 21 -2.35 -2.73 9.49
CA PRO A 21 -0.93 -2.39 9.49
C PRO A 21 -0.13 -3.27 10.44
N LYS A 22 1.01 -3.76 9.95
CA LYS A 22 2.02 -4.43 10.78
C LYS A 22 3.41 -3.86 10.48
N PRO A 23 4.26 -3.66 11.50
CA PRO A 23 5.65 -3.30 11.27
C PRO A 23 6.33 -4.28 10.32
N ARG A 24 6.99 -3.76 9.30
CA ARG A 24 7.82 -4.57 8.41
C ARG A 24 9.12 -4.91 9.12
N LEU A 25 9.59 -6.13 8.90
CA LEU A 25 10.89 -6.56 9.38
C LEU A 25 11.93 -6.36 8.28
N ALA A 26 13.04 -5.72 8.61
CA ALA A 26 14.25 -5.70 7.79
C ALA A 26 14.95 -7.07 7.85
N ASN A 27 14.93 -7.70 9.03
CA ASN A 27 15.44 -9.04 9.24
C ASN A 27 14.40 -9.86 10.04
N LYS A 28 13.97 -10.99 9.45
CA LYS A 28 12.95 -11.87 10.05
C LYS A 28 13.49 -12.71 11.21
N GLU A 29 14.78 -13.00 11.24
CA GLU A 29 15.42 -13.83 12.26
C GLU A 29 15.63 -13.03 13.55
N THR A 30 16.09 -11.78 13.43
CA THR A 30 16.35 -10.91 14.57
C THR A 30 15.14 -10.11 15.03
N GLY A 31 14.11 -9.98 14.18
CA GLY A 31 12.97 -9.10 14.43
C GLY A 31 13.26 -7.62 14.24
N GLU A 32 14.39 -7.27 13.63
CA GLU A 32 14.74 -5.87 13.34
C GLU A 32 13.68 -5.22 12.46
N VAL A 33 13.10 -4.11 12.93
CA VAL A 33 12.07 -3.37 12.19
C VAL A 33 12.69 -2.53 11.08
N LYS A 34 12.05 -2.56 9.92
CA LYS A 34 12.45 -1.75 8.78
C LYS A 34 12.04 -0.30 9.01
N ARG A 35 12.97 0.61 8.80
CA ARG A 35 12.75 2.06 8.89
C ARG A 35 12.88 2.72 7.52
N ASP A 36 12.19 3.85 7.34
CA ASP A 36 12.37 4.71 6.18
C ASP A 36 13.59 5.64 6.34
N ARG A 37 13.78 6.55 5.38
CA ARG A 37 14.92 7.48 5.37
C ARG A 37 14.91 8.47 6.52
N ASP A 38 13.73 8.77 7.05
CA ASP A 38 13.53 9.71 8.15
C ASP A 38 13.54 8.99 9.51
N GLY A 39 13.77 7.66 9.51
CA GLY A 39 13.84 6.83 10.70
C GLY A 39 12.49 6.33 11.21
N ASN A 40 11.38 6.60 10.53
CA ASN A 40 10.06 6.10 10.93
C ASN A 40 9.95 4.60 10.67
N VAL A 41 9.20 3.89 11.51
CA VAL A 41 8.88 2.47 11.26
C VAL A 41 8.05 2.37 9.98
N MET A 42 8.43 1.44 9.10
CA MET A 42 7.67 1.15 7.90
C MET A 42 6.67 0.04 8.16
N TYR A 43 5.42 0.28 7.83
CA TYR A 43 4.32 -0.66 8.00
C TYR A 43 3.93 -1.29 6.67
N GLU A 44 3.33 -2.47 6.73
CA GLU A 44 2.71 -3.15 5.59
C GLU A 44 1.25 -3.47 5.91
N LEU A 45 0.38 -3.17 4.96
CA LEU A 45 -1.02 -3.59 4.95
C LEU A 45 -1.19 -4.64 3.85
N THR A 46 -2.15 -5.54 4.03
CA THR A 46 -2.63 -6.36 2.91
C THR A 46 -4.00 -5.86 2.50
N LEU A 47 -4.12 -5.49 1.23
CA LEU A 47 -5.33 -4.96 0.63
C LEU A 47 -5.88 -5.97 -0.37
N LEU A 48 -7.20 -6.07 -0.47
CA LEU A 48 -7.90 -6.64 -1.61
C LEU A 48 -8.16 -5.49 -2.59
N ILE A 49 -7.72 -5.64 -3.82
CA ILE A 49 -7.97 -4.71 -4.92
C ILE A 49 -8.92 -5.39 -5.89
N GLU A 50 -10.04 -4.74 -6.21
CA GLU A 50 -10.98 -5.15 -7.24
C GLU A 50 -11.02 -4.10 -8.35
N ASP A 51 -10.87 -4.53 -9.60
CA ASP A 51 -10.98 -3.68 -10.79
C ASP A 51 -12.40 -3.62 -11.37
N GLU A 52 -12.62 -2.75 -12.38
CA GLU A 52 -13.90 -2.58 -13.07
C GLU A 52 -14.39 -3.87 -13.81
N PHE A 53 -13.53 -4.89 -13.93
CA PHE A 53 -13.83 -6.17 -14.57
C PHE A 53 -14.04 -7.30 -13.54
N ASN A 54 -14.23 -6.96 -12.26
CA ASN A 54 -14.37 -7.87 -11.12
C ASN A 54 -13.16 -8.79 -10.92
N ARG A 55 -11.96 -8.39 -11.36
CA ARG A 55 -10.73 -9.11 -11.04
C ARG A 55 -10.24 -8.67 -9.69
N MET A 56 -9.88 -9.64 -8.85
CA MET A 56 -9.46 -9.40 -7.49
C MET A 56 -8.04 -9.88 -7.24
N GLU A 57 -7.21 -9.04 -6.61
CA GLU A 57 -5.87 -9.39 -6.19
C GLU A 57 -5.57 -8.95 -4.75
N LEU A 58 -4.78 -9.75 -4.04
CA LEU A 58 -4.25 -9.38 -2.73
C LEU A 58 -2.90 -8.70 -2.89
N VAL A 59 -2.83 -7.43 -2.49
CA VAL A 59 -1.64 -6.61 -2.67
C VAL A 59 -1.12 -6.14 -1.31
N LYS A 60 0.20 -6.26 -1.13
CA LYS A 60 0.91 -5.72 0.03
C LYS A 60 1.37 -4.30 -0.28
N VAL A 61 0.93 -3.35 0.54
CA VAL A 61 1.27 -1.93 0.39
C VAL A 61 2.06 -1.47 1.60
N SER A 62 3.22 -0.88 1.36
CA SER A 62 4.03 -0.28 2.41
C SER A 62 3.65 1.19 2.66
N THR A 63 3.75 1.65 3.90
CA THR A 63 3.54 3.06 4.27
C THR A 63 4.38 3.42 5.50
N SER A 64 4.62 4.71 5.69
CA SER A 64 5.13 5.27 6.94
C SER A 64 4.62 6.72 7.07
N PRO A 65 4.16 7.15 8.26
CA PRO A 65 4.06 6.43 9.54
C PRO A 65 2.92 5.37 9.55
N GLU A 66 2.62 4.80 10.73
CA GLU A 66 1.49 3.88 10.93
C GLU A 66 0.16 4.54 10.53
N PRO A 67 -0.64 3.94 9.64
CA PRO A 67 -1.93 4.51 9.27
C PRO A 67 -3.02 4.02 10.22
N SER A 68 -4.04 4.85 10.44
CA SER A 68 -5.23 4.48 11.22
C SER A 68 -6.23 3.72 10.35
N VAL A 69 -5.88 2.50 9.94
CA VAL A 69 -6.73 1.61 9.10
C VAL A 69 -6.93 0.28 9.79
N ILE A 70 -8.16 -0.23 9.81
CA ILE A 70 -8.49 -1.56 10.36
C ILE A 70 -8.90 -2.55 9.26
N ALA A 71 -8.92 -3.85 9.58
CA ALA A 71 -9.41 -4.86 8.64
C ALA A 71 -10.93 -4.70 8.41
N GLY A 72 -11.36 -4.91 7.18
CA GLY A 72 -12.73 -4.75 6.71
C GLY A 72 -13.06 -3.34 6.20
N GLU A 73 -12.19 -2.36 6.41
CA GLU A 73 -12.42 -0.98 5.97
C GLU A 73 -12.12 -0.82 4.47
N GLU A 74 -13.04 -0.17 3.76
CA GLU A 74 -12.83 0.30 2.38
C GLU A 74 -12.02 1.61 2.44
N VAL A 75 -10.89 1.64 1.74
CA VAL A 75 -9.91 2.73 1.83
C VAL A 75 -9.47 3.22 0.47
N VAL A 76 -9.07 4.49 0.39
CA VAL A 76 -8.40 5.09 -0.77
C VAL A 76 -6.94 5.37 -0.40
N PRO A 77 -5.97 4.63 -0.98
CA PRO A 77 -4.55 4.94 -0.80
C PRO A 77 -4.19 6.27 -1.46
N ILE A 78 -3.53 7.15 -0.71
CA ILE A 78 -3.06 8.45 -1.21
C ILE A 78 -1.62 8.32 -1.70
N GLY A 79 -1.35 8.81 -2.92
CA GLY A 79 -0.03 8.77 -3.52
C GLY A 79 0.49 7.34 -3.79
N LEU A 80 -0.42 6.42 -4.15
CA LEU A 80 -0.05 5.04 -4.44
C LEU A 80 0.85 4.96 -5.66
N VAL A 81 2.01 4.36 -5.47
CA VAL A 81 3.00 4.14 -6.53
C VAL A 81 3.52 2.71 -6.51
N GLY A 82 3.77 2.17 -7.70
CA GLY A 82 4.49 0.92 -7.93
C GLY A 82 5.97 1.16 -8.22
N TYR A 83 6.84 0.31 -7.69
CA TYR A 83 8.25 0.25 -8.03
C TYR A 83 8.58 -1.14 -8.59
N VAL A 84 9.07 -1.17 -9.82
CA VAL A 84 9.64 -2.40 -10.41
C VAL A 84 10.95 -2.71 -9.71
N TRP A 85 11.13 -3.97 -9.34
CA TRP A 85 12.37 -4.48 -8.78
C TRP A 85 12.75 -5.79 -9.44
N GLU A 86 14.06 -6.06 -9.45
CA GLU A 86 14.64 -7.33 -9.83
C GLU A 86 15.72 -7.68 -8.81
N GLN A 87 15.72 -8.92 -8.32
CA GLN A 87 16.72 -9.44 -7.41
C GLN A 87 16.87 -10.95 -7.62
N ASN A 88 18.11 -11.41 -7.86
CA ASN A 88 18.45 -12.82 -8.02
C ASN A 88 17.57 -13.56 -9.05
N GLY A 89 17.32 -12.93 -10.20
CA GLY A 89 16.49 -13.48 -11.28
C GLY A 89 14.98 -13.50 -11.00
N ARG A 90 14.54 -12.98 -9.85
CA ARG A 90 13.12 -12.71 -9.57
C ARG A 90 12.83 -11.24 -9.82
N TRP A 91 11.64 -10.94 -10.30
CA TRP A 91 11.18 -9.58 -10.48
C TRP A 91 9.75 -9.42 -9.98
N GLY A 92 9.34 -8.18 -9.78
CA GLY A 92 7.97 -7.85 -9.43
C GLY A 92 7.76 -6.36 -9.25
N ILE A 93 6.57 -6.02 -8.77
CA ILE A 93 6.20 -4.66 -8.39
C ILE A 93 6.00 -4.62 -6.88
N SER A 94 6.59 -3.63 -6.23
CA SER A 94 6.31 -3.30 -4.84
C SER A 94 5.50 -2.02 -4.78
N TYR A 95 4.50 -1.98 -3.90
CA TYR A 95 3.60 -0.84 -3.79
C TYR A 95 3.87 -0.06 -2.51
N ARG A 96 3.83 1.27 -2.63
CA ARG A 96 3.92 2.20 -1.50
C ARG A 96 2.83 3.26 -1.62
N ALA A 97 2.15 3.53 -0.51
CA ALA A 97 1.28 4.68 -0.36
C ALA A 97 1.90 5.68 0.63
N GLN A 98 1.47 6.93 0.56
CA GLN A 98 1.83 7.96 1.55
C GLN A 98 0.92 7.90 2.77
N SER A 99 -0.38 7.66 2.55
CA SER A 99 -1.40 7.52 3.59
C SER A 99 -2.63 6.80 3.03
N PHE A 100 -3.66 6.66 3.85
CA PHE A 100 -4.94 6.05 3.48
C PHE A 100 -6.08 6.93 4.00
N ALA A 101 -7.10 7.14 3.18
CA ALA A 101 -8.34 7.80 3.57
C ALA A 101 -9.50 6.80 3.58
N PRO A 102 -10.51 6.94 4.47
CA PRO A 102 -11.73 6.14 4.37
C PRO A 102 -12.46 6.41 3.05
N ALA A 103 -12.93 5.37 2.36
CA ALA A 103 -13.59 5.51 1.05
C ALA A 103 -14.88 6.36 1.12
N ALA A 104 -15.63 6.28 2.22
CA ALA A 104 -16.82 7.11 2.46
C ALA A 104 -16.50 8.62 2.47
N ALA A 105 -15.34 9.00 3.05
CA ALA A 105 -14.90 10.39 3.09
C ALA A 105 -14.38 10.86 1.70
N ALA A 106 -13.73 9.97 0.95
CA ALA A 106 -13.22 10.28 -0.38
C ALA A 106 -14.33 10.53 -1.41
N ARG A 107 -15.41 9.74 -1.39
CA ARG A 107 -16.58 9.92 -2.28
C ARG A 107 -17.27 11.28 -2.09
N THR A 108 -17.36 11.75 -0.85
CA THR A 108 -18.00 13.04 -0.51
C THR A 108 -17.22 14.26 -1.04
N GLY A 109 -15.90 14.13 -1.27
CA GLY A 109 -15.06 15.20 -1.81
C GLY A 109 -15.07 15.30 -3.34
N ALA A 110 -15.50 14.26 -4.06
CA ALA A 110 -15.54 14.24 -5.52
C ALA A 110 -16.85 14.80 -6.10
N GLU A 111 -17.90 14.91 -5.28
CA GLU A 111 -19.21 15.48 -5.67
C GLU A 111 -19.34 16.99 -5.39
N ARG A 112 -18.24 17.66 -5.02
CA ARG A 112 -18.17 19.13 -4.83
C ARG A 112 -17.21 19.76 -5.83
#